data_AF-A0A7V4EKC4-F1
#
_entry.id   AF-A0A7V4EKC4-F1
#
_cell.length_a   1.000
_cell.length_b   1.000
_cell.length_c   1.000
_cell.angle_alpha   90.00
_cell.angle_beta   90.00
_cell.angle_gamma   90.00
#
_symmetry.space_group_name_H-M   'P 1'
#
loop_
_entity.id
_entity.type
_entity.pdbx_description
1 polymer ?
#
loop_
_entity_poly.entity_id
_entity_poly.type
_entity_poly.pdbx_seq_one_letter_code
_entity_poly.pdbx_strand_id
1 'polypeptide(L)'
;MAVIANAWHHRSDAFSSIPAAAAVGAAIIFPDWYFLDHIGALVVMVMILQAAGRIVMPALRELSDAGADPEIHGQLQRIAEETPGVKQVHKLRTRRLGYGILVDLHVLVDPDLSVRSGHELSENVKRRLYELGPDVADVITHLEPVEDAPPA
;
A
#
# COMPACT_ATOMS: atom_id res chain seq x y z
N MET A 1 20.49 0.40 3.96
CA MET A 1 19.52 0.10 5.04
C MET A 1 18.59 -1.08 4.71
N ALA A 2 18.09 -1.21 3.47
CA ALA A 2 17.25 -2.36 3.06
C ALA A 2 17.91 -3.75 3.24
N VAL A 3 19.22 -3.88 2.98
CA VAL A 3 19.94 -5.17 3.12
C VAL A 3 20.05 -5.62 4.60
N ILE A 4 20.22 -4.67 5.53
CA ILE A 4 20.34 -4.97 6.96
C ILE A 4 18.97 -5.36 7.55
N ALA A 5 17.89 -4.69 7.12
CA ALA A 5 16.52 -5.07 7.48
C ALA A 5 16.14 -6.45 6.91
N ASN A 6 16.51 -6.74 5.66
CA ASN A 6 16.30 -8.05 5.03
C ASN A 6 17.10 -9.17 5.72
N ALA A 7 18.35 -8.88 6.14
CA ALA A 7 19.16 -9.82 6.91
C ALA A 7 18.54 -10.15 8.28
N TRP A 8 17.91 -9.17 8.94
CA TRP A 8 17.21 -9.41 10.20
C TRP A 8 15.93 -10.23 10.02
N HIS A 9 15.21 -10.03 8.92
CA HIS A 9 14.05 -10.84 8.54
C HIS A 9 14.44 -12.30 8.30
N HIS A 10 15.50 -12.57 7.52
CA HIS A 10 16.01 -13.92 7.32
C HIS A 10 16.50 -14.58 8.62
N ARG A 11 17.07 -13.80 9.55
CA ARG A 11 17.50 -14.33 10.84
C ARG A 11 16.31 -14.71 11.73
N SER A 12 15.24 -13.92 11.74
CA SER A 12 13.99 -14.28 12.45
C SER A 12 13.32 -15.52 11.87
N ASP A 13 13.31 -15.67 10.54
CA ASP A 13 12.81 -16.89 9.90
C ASP A 13 13.68 -18.11 10.24
N ALA A 14 15.00 -17.96 10.31
CA ALA A 14 15.91 -19.02 10.76
C ALA A 14 15.69 -19.39 12.25
N PHE A 15 15.31 -18.43 13.11
CA PHE A 15 14.92 -18.76 14.48
C PHE A 15 13.56 -19.49 14.54
N SER A 16 12.68 -19.26 13.57
CA SER A 16 11.40 -19.95 13.46
C SER A 16 11.52 -21.43 13.07
N SER A 17 12.65 -21.89 12.52
CA SER A 17 12.87 -23.31 12.19
C SER A 17 13.45 -24.14 13.34
N ILE A 18 13.94 -23.50 14.40
CA ILE A 18 14.48 -24.18 15.59
C ILE A 18 13.40 -25.00 16.33
N PRO A 19 12.16 -24.51 16.56
CA PRO A 19 11.10 -25.31 17.16
C PRO A 19 10.70 -26.52 16.33
N ALA A 20 10.69 -26.39 15.00
CA ALA A 20 10.39 -27.50 14.09
C ALA A 20 11.48 -28.57 14.13
N ALA A 21 12.76 -28.17 14.11
CA ALA A 21 13.89 -29.10 14.24
C ALA A 21 13.92 -29.81 15.60
N ALA A 22 13.60 -29.10 16.69
CA ALA A 22 13.51 -29.66 18.04
C ALA A 22 12.35 -30.67 18.16
N ALA A 23 11.20 -30.40 17.55
CA ALA A 23 10.05 -31.31 17.53
C ALA A 23 10.38 -32.64 16.81
N VAL A 24 11.01 -32.56 15.63
CA VAL A 24 11.46 -33.75 14.88
C VAL A 24 12.54 -34.53 15.65
N GLY A 25 13.51 -33.82 16.26
CA GLY A 25 14.55 -34.46 17.06
C GLY A 25 14.01 -35.19 18.30
N ALA A 26 13.03 -34.60 18.99
CA ALA A 26 12.39 -35.23 20.14
C ALA A 26 11.58 -36.49 19.75
N ALA A 27 10.91 -36.49 18.60
CA ALA A 27 10.16 -37.64 18.10
C ALA A 27 11.05 -38.85 17.76
N ILE A 28 12.29 -38.63 17.32
CA ILE A 28 13.26 -39.70 17.01
C ILE A 28 13.82 -40.36 18.27
N ILE A 29 13.98 -39.59 19.37
CA ILE A 29 14.61 -40.07 20.61
C ILE A 29 13.62 -40.86 21.49
N PHE A 30 12.31 -40.57 21.39
CA PHE A 30 11.26 -41.19 22.22
C PHE A 30 10.16 -41.87 21.37
N PRO A 31 10.44 -43.05 20.78
CA PRO A 31 9.56 -43.71 19.81
C PRO A 31 8.24 -44.27 20.38
N ASP A 32 8.14 -44.49 21.70
CA ASP A 32 6.90 -44.96 22.34
C ASP A 32 5.79 -43.90 22.39
N TRP A 33 6.11 -42.65 22.03
CA TRP A 33 5.18 -41.52 22.01
C TRP A 33 4.68 -41.26 20.58
N TYR A 34 4.10 -42.27 19.92
CA TYR A 34 3.58 -42.13 18.55
C TYR A 34 2.58 -40.96 18.37
N PHE A 35 1.82 -40.61 19.42
CA PHE A 35 0.92 -39.46 19.40
C PHE A 35 1.65 -38.11 19.28
N LEU A 36 2.93 -38.04 19.68
CA LEU A 36 3.76 -36.83 19.59
C LEU A 36 4.04 -36.46 18.13
N ASP A 37 4.07 -37.43 17.22
CA ASP A 37 4.27 -37.18 15.79
C ASP A 37 3.08 -36.38 15.20
N HIS A 38 1.85 -36.71 15.58
CA HIS A 38 0.66 -35.99 15.14
C HIS A 38 0.60 -34.57 15.72
N ILE A 39 0.98 -34.41 16.99
CA ILE A 39 1.07 -33.09 17.63
C ILE A 39 2.17 -32.26 16.98
N GLY A 40 3.33 -32.86 16.70
CA GLY A 40 4.44 -32.23 15.99
C GLY A 40 4.04 -31.77 14.59
N ALA A 41 3.36 -32.63 13.84
CA ALA A 41 2.84 -32.29 12.51
C ALA A 41 1.84 -31.12 12.56
N LEU A 42 0.95 -31.08 13.57
CA LEU A 42 0.02 -29.97 13.76
C LEU A 42 0.75 -28.66 14.08
N VAL A 43 1.77 -28.70 14.94
CA VAL A 43 2.60 -27.53 15.27
C VAL A 43 3.31 -27.01 14.01
N VAL A 44 3.95 -27.90 13.25
CA VAL A 44 4.63 -27.54 11.99
C VAL A 44 3.64 -26.98 10.97
N MET A 45 2.46 -27.59 10.83
CA MET A 45 1.39 -27.08 9.96
C MET A 45 1.01 -25.64 10.33
N VAL A 46 0.78 -25.34 11.61
CA VAL A 46 0.44 -23.98 12.07
C VAL A 46 1.56 -23.00 11.76
N MET A 47 2.82 -23.39 11.96
CA MET A 47 3.99 -22.56 11.64
C MET A 47 4.10 -22.27 10.14
N ILE A 48 3.90 -23.28 9.29
CA ILE A 48 3.90 -23.12 7.83
C ILE A 48 2.77 -22.19 7.39
N LEU A 49 1.54 -22.39 7.91
CA LEU A 49 0.41 -21.52 7.59
C LEU A 49 0.66 -20.07 8.02
N GLN A 50 1.28 -19.86 9.19
CA GLN A 50 1.64 -18.53 9.65
C GLN A 50 2.69 -17.87 8.75
N ALA A 51 3.73 -18.60 8.35
CA ALA A 51 4.77 -18.11 7.43
C ALA A 51 4.17 -17.78 6.05
N ALA A 52 3.35 -18.69 5.50
CA ALA A 52 2.64 -18.47 4.26
C ALA A 52 1.76 -17.22 4.31
N GLY A 53 1.00 -17.03 5.39
CA GLY A 53 0.16 -15.84 5.58
C GLY A 53 0.97 -14.54 5.62
N ARG A 54 2.15 -14.53 6.26
CA ARG A 54 3.04 -13.36 6.29
C ARG A 54 3.62 -12.99 4.91
N ILE A 55 3.82 -13.98 4.04
CA ILE A 55 4.36 -13.76 2.69
C ILE A 55 3.25 -13.39 1.70
N VAL A 56 2.13 -14.12 1.73
CA VAL A 56 1.05 -13.98 0.76
C VAL A 56 0.21 -12.72 1.01
N MET A 57 -0.05 -12.34 2.26
CA MET A 57 -0.92 -11.20 2.56
C MET A 57 -0.39 -9.87 2.00
N PRO A 58 0.90 -9.49 2.18
CA PRO A 58 1.44 -8.29 1.55
C PRO A 58 1.37 -8.35 0.02
N ALA A 59 1.72 -9.49 -0.59
CA ALA A 59 1.67 -9.67 -2.04
C ALA A 59 0.23 -9.51 -2.59
N LEU A 60 -0.77 -10.06 -1.89
CA LEU A 60 -2.18 -9.88 -2.26
C LEU A 60 -2.63 -8.42 -2.12
N ARG A 61 -2.18 -7.70 -1.09
CA ARG A 61 -2.48 -6.27 -0.93
C ARG A 61 -1.88 -5.44 -2.06
N GLU A 62 -0.64 -5.74 -2.44
CA GLU A 62 0.04 -5.10 -3.56
C GLU A 62 -0.68 -5.39 -4.90
N LEU A 63 -1.07 -6.65 -5.14
CA LEU A 63 -1.84 -7.05 -6.33
C LEU A 63 -3.26 -6.48 -6.37
N SER A 64 -3.86 -6.22 -5.21
CA SER A 64 -5.20 -5.62 -5.12
C SER A 64 -5.23 -4.12 -5.43
N ASP A 65 -4.09 -3.54 -5.85
CA ASP A 65 -3.90 -2.09 -5.98
C ASP A 65 -4.34 -1.36 -4.70
N ALA A 66 -3.95 -1.89 -3.54
CA ALA A 66 -4.24 -1.24 -2.27
C ALA A 66 -3.68 0.18 -2.33
N GLY A 67 -4.57 1.16 -2.20
CA GLY A 67 -4.20 2.56 -2.24
C GLY A 67 -3.25 2.96 -1.11
N ALA A 68 -2.78 4.19 -1.18
CA ALA A 68 -2.01 4.79 -0.10
C ALA A 68 -2.80 4.78 1.21
N ASP A 69 -2.09 4.75 2.33
CA ASP A 69 -2.70 4.75 3.65
C ASP A 69 -3.62 5.98 3.84
N PRO A 70 -4.69 5.88 4.65
CA PRO A 70 -5.66 6.96 4.80
C PRO A 70 -5.05 8.32 5.19
N GLU A 71 -3.96 8.30 5.96
CA GLU A 71 -3.21 9.49 6.31
C GLU A 71 -2.55 10.15 5.10
N ILE A 72 -1.86 9.36 4.26
CA ILE A 72 -1.25 9.83 3.02
C ILE A 72 -2.34 10.34 2.07
N HIS A 73 -3.44 9.61 1.94
CA HIS A 73 -4.58 10.01 1.12
C HIS A 73 -5.09 11.40 1.53
N GLY A 74 -5.29 11.65 2.83
CA GLY A 74 -5.73 12.94 3.34
C GLY A 74 -4.68 14.06 3.22
N GLN A 75 -3.38 13.74 3.18
CA GLN A 75 -2.33 14.72 2.88
C GLN A 75 -2.37 15.13 1.40
N LEU A 76 -2.44 14.15 0.48
CA LEU A 76 -2.51 14.40 -0.96
C LEU A 76 -3.76 15.20 -1.33
N GLN A 77 -4.91 14.87 -0.74
CA GLN A 77 -6.15 15.61 -0.94
C GLN A 77 -5.99 17.08 -0.52
N ARG A 78 -5.45 17.34 0.67
CA ARG A 78 -5.24 18.71 1.15
C ARG A 78 -4.29 19.51 0.26
N ILE A 79 -3.17 18.91 -0.17
CA ILE A 79 -2.21 19.57 -1.07
C ILE A 79 -2.89 20.00 -2.37
N ALA A 80 -3.72 19.12 -2.95
CA ALA A 80 -4.46 19.41 -4.17
C ALA A 80 -5.54 20.49 -3.95
N GLU A 81 -6.30 20.42 -2.85
CA GLU A 81 -7.33 21.41 -2.49
C GLU A 81 -6.76 22.80 -2.18
N GLU A 82 -5.56 22.88 -1.60
CA GLU A 82 -4.87 24.13 -1.30
C GLU A 82 -4.19 24.76 -2.55
N THR A 83 -4.28 24.11 -3.71
CA THR A 83 -3.73 24.65 -4.96
C THR A 83 -4.60 25.80 -5.46
N PRO A 84 -4.05 27.02 -5.68
CA PRO A 84 -4.85 28.15 -6.14
C PRO A 84 -5.55 27.87 -7.48
N GLY A 85 -6.85 28.15 -7.54
CA GLY A 85 -7.69 27.88 -8.70
C GLY A 85 -8.47 26.56 -8.63
N VAL A 86 -8.10 25.66 -7.72
CA VAL A 86 -8.90 24.47 -7.39
C VAL A 86 -10.09 24.90 -6.53
N LYS A 87 -11.29 24.43 -6.90
CA LYS A 87 -12.52 24.66 -6.13
C LYS A 87 -12.82 23.51 -5.19
N GLN A 88 -12.61 22.29 -5.66
CA GLN A 88 -12.80 21.06 -4.90
C GLN A 88 -12.01 19.92 -5.55
N VAL A 89 -11.65 18.91 -4.77
CA VAL A 89 -11.08 17.65 -5.27
C VAL A 89 -12.03 16.51 -4.92
N HIS A 90 -12.23 15.58 -5.86
CA HIS A 90 -12.99 14.37 -5.59
C HIS A 90 -12.40 13.17 -6.35
N LYS A 91 -12.90 11.96 -6.03
CA LYS A 91 -12.44 10.68 -6.63
C LYS A 91 -10.91 10.52 -6.61
N LEU A 92 -10.24 11.00 -5.56
CA LEU A 92 -8.81 10.78 -5.41
C LEU A 92 -8.56 9.28 -5.24
N ARG A 93 -7.76 8.72 -6.14
CA ARG A 93 -7.34 7.33 -6.14
C ARG A 93 -5.84 7.29 -6.10
N THR A 94 -5.31 6.37 -5.32
CA THR A 94 -3.88 6.15 -5.22
C THR A 94 -3.57 4.70 -5.48
N ARG A 95 -2.41 4.46 -6.09
CA ARG A 95 -1.89 3.12 -6.34
C ARG A 95 -0.41 3.12 -6.00
N ARG A 96 0.06 2.12 -5.26
CA ARG A 96 1.49 1.93 -5.01
C ARG A 96 2.13 1.22 -6.20
N LEU A 97 3.24 1.77 -6.70
CA LEU A 97 4.08 1.15 -7.73
C LEU A 97 5.54 1.16 -7.23
N GLY A 98 6.02 0.01 -6.75
CA GLY A 98 7.33 -0.08 -6.09
C GLY A 98 7.38 0.83 -4.86
N TYR A 99 8.32 1.78 -4.86
CA TYR A 99 8.44 2.78 -3.79
C TYR A 99 7.61 4.05 -4.03
N GLY A 100 6.97 4.19 -5.19
CA GLY A 100 6.23 5.38 -5.57
C GLY A 100 4.71 5.25 -5.44
N ILE A 101 4.03 6.38 -5.37
CA ILE A 101 2.57 6.49 -5.36
C ILE A 101 2.12 7.15 -6.67
N LEU A 102 1.28 6.45 -7.42
CA LEU A 102 0.54 7.00 -8.55
C LEU A 102 -0.75 7.61 -8.02
N VAL A 103 -1.05 8.83 -8.43
CA VAL A 103 -2.23 9.59 -7.98
C VAL A 103 -3.11 9.90 -9.20
N ASP A 104 -4.39 9.58 -9.09
CA ASP A 104 -5.43 9.97 -10.04
C ASP A 104 -6.48 10.77 -9.28
N LEU A 105 -6.83 11.96 -9.75
CA LEU A 105 -7.76 12.84 -9.05
C LEU A 105 -8.59 13.67 -10.03
N HIS A 106 -9.81 13.97 -9.61
CA HIS A 106 -10.68 14.92 -10.29
C HIS A 106 -10.64 16.25 -9.54
N VAL A 107 -10.48 17.33 -10.28
CA VAL A 107 -10.33 18.69 -9.76
C VAL A 107 -11.46 19.51 -10.35
N LEU A 108 -12.35 20.00 -9.48
CA LEU A 108 -13.38 20.95 -9.88
C LEU A 108 -12.76 22.34 -10.05
N VAL A 109 -13.07 22.96 -11.18
CA VAL A 109 -12.55 24.27 -11.58
C VAL A 109 -13.69 25.19 -12.06
N ASP A 110 -13.36 26.46 -12.28
CA ASP A 110 -14.29 27.42 -12.84
C ASP A 110 -14.76 26.96 -14.25
N PRO A 111 -16.08 26.93 -14.55
CA PRO A 111 -16.59 26.52 -15.85
C PRO A 111 -16.13 27.40 -17.02
N ASP A 112 -15.83 28.67 -16.76
CA ASP A 112 -15.35 29.63 -17.76
C ASP A 112 -13.82 29.61 -17.94
N LEU A 113 -13.13 28.69 -17.24
CA LEU A 113 -11.69 28.55 -17.33
C LEU A 113 -11.29 28.10 -18.74
N SER A 114 -10.44 28.89 -19.39
CA SER A 114 -9.91 28.52 -20.70
C SER A 114 -9.13 27.21 -20.63
N VAL A 115 -9.14 26.41 -21.70
CA VAL A 115 -8.37 25.15 -21.79
C VAL A 115 -6.88 25.35 -21.47
N ARG A 116 -6.30 26.49 -21.88
CA ARG A 116 -4.91 26.84 -21.56
C ARG A 116 -4.70 27.01 -20.06
N SER A 117 -5.54 27.82 -19.41
CA SER A 117 -5.47 28.06 -17.96
C SER A 117 -5.78 26.79 -17.17
N GLY A 118 -6.68 25.94 -17.68
CA GLY A 118 -6.92 24.61 -17.13
C GLY A 118 -5.67 23.74 -17.18
N HIS A 119 -4.99 23.66 -18.33
CA HIS A 119 -3.74 22.91 -18.44
C HIS A 119 -2.67 23.42 -17.46
N GLU A 120 -2.50 24.74 -17.34
CA GLU A 120 -1.57 25.34 -16.37
C GLU A 120 -1.95 25.00 -14.92
N LEU A 121 -3.25 25.02 -14.58
CA LEU A 121 -3.74 24.60 -13.27
C LEU A 121 -3.46 23.12 -13.00
N SER A 122 -3.68 22.25 -13.98
CA SER A 122 -3.38 20.81 -13.88
C SER A 122 -1.89 20.56 -13.62
N GLU A 123 -1.01 21.25 -14.35
CA GLU A 123 0.45 21.21 -14.12
C GLU A 123 0.83 21.76 -12.75
N ASN A 124 0.15 22.79 -12.26
CA ASN A 124 0.37 23.32 -10.91
C ASN A 124 -0.03 22.33 -9.81
N VAL A 125 -1.17 21.66 -9.95
CA VAL A 125 -1.62 20.59 -9.04
C VAL A 125 -0.61 19.45 -9.04
N LYS A 126 -0.22 18.97 -10.22
CA LYS A 126 0.77 17.91 -10.40
C LYS A 126 2.10 18.25 -9.73
N ARG A 127 2.62 19.46 -9.98
CA ARG A 127 3.86 19.95 -9.36
C ARG A 127 3.77 20.02 -7.83
N ARG A 128 2.69 20.57 -7.28
CA ARG A 128 2.54 20.65 -5.81
C ARG A 128 2.45 19.27 -5.16
N LEU A 129 1.78 18.31 -5.80
CA LEU A 129 1.74 16.93 -5.34
C LEU A 129 3.13 16.26 -5.39
N TYR A 130 3.95 16.56 -6.40
CA TYR A 130 5.34 16.08 -6.41
C TYR A 130 6.24 16.73 -5.35
N GLU A 131 6.07 18.03 -5.09
CA GLU A 131 6.93 18.78 -4.17
C GLU A 131 6.58 18.53 -2.70
N LEU A 132 5.29 18.35 -2.39
CA LEU A 132 4.79 18.30 -1.01
C LEU A 132 4.22 16.93 -0.63
N GLY A 133 3.86 16.10 -1.62
CA GLY A 133 3.24 14.80 -1.38
C GLY A 133 4.29 13.73 -1.04
N PRO A 134 3.97 12.76 -0.16
CA PRO A 134 4.88 11.69 0.18
C PRO A 134 5.01 10.69 -0.98
N ASP A 135 6.24 10.48 -1.44
CA ASP A 135 6.63 9.46 -2.43
C ASP A 135 5.80 9.46 -3.73
N VAL A 136 5.30 10.62 -4.18
CA VAL A 136 4.49 10.73 -5.42
C VAL A 136 5.37 10.49 -6.65
N ALA A 137 5.01 9.49 -7.45
CA ALA A 137 5.74 9.09 -8.65
C ALA A 137 5.08 9.58 -9.94
N ASP A 138 3.76 9.57 -10.01
CA ASP A 138 3.02 10.18 -11.12
C ASP A 138 1.66 10.71 -10.67
N VAL A 139 1.16 11.71 -11.40
CA VAL A 139 -0.13 12.34 -11.16
C VAL A 139 -0.86 12.48 -12.48
N ILE A 140 -2.11 12.01 -12.50
CA ILE A 140 -3.10 12.24 -13.55
C ILE A 140 -4.22 13.08 -12.97
N THR A 141 -4.51 14.22 -13.59
CA THR A 141 -5.53 15.15 -13.13
C THR A 141 -6.62 15.28 -14.18
N HIS A 142 -7.87 15.03 -13.80
CA HIS A 142 -9.05 15.31 -14.63
C HIS A 142 -9.68 16.62 -14.16
N LEU A 143 -9.76 17.62 -15.03
CA LEU A 143 -10.47 18.87 -14.74
C LEU A 143 -11.95 18.72 -15.08
N GLU A 144 -12.80 19.05 -14.11
CA GLU A 144 -14.24 19.09 -14.29
C GLU A 144 -14.76 20.49 -13.90
N PRO A 145 -15.78 21.03 -14.58
CA PRO A 145 -16.40 22.27 -14.14
C PRO A 145 -17.15 22.05 -12.82
N VAL A 146 -17.15 23.05 -11.94
CA VAL A 146 -18.08 23.06 -10.80
C VAL A 146 -19.51 23.14 -11.36
N GLU A 147 -20.34 22.15 -11.05
CA GLU A 147 -21.78 22.20 -11.34
C GLU A 147 -22.49 23.09 -10.31
N ASP A 148 -23.20 24.12 -10.77
CA ASP A 148 -23.96 25.03 -9.89
C ASP A 148 -25.34 24.48 -9.44
N ALA A 149 -25.70 23.23 -9.76
CA ALA A 149 -26.98 22.64 -9.34
C ALA A 149 -26.98 21.10 -9.28
N PRO A 150 -27.72 20.47 -8.35
CA PRO A 150 -27.91 19.02 -8.34
C PRO A 150 -28.68 18.55 -9.60
N PRO A 151 -28.50 17.29 -10.04
CA PRO A 151 -29.18 16.77 -11.20
C PRO A 151 -30.70 16.88 -11.05
N ALA A 152 -31.35 17.37 -12.11
CA ALA A 152 -32.80 17.52 -12.23
C ALA A 152 -33.57 16.20 -12.12
#